data_AF-A0A0A0QXG7-F1
#
_entry.id   AF-A0A0A0QXG7-F1
#
_cell.length_a   1.000
_cell.length_b   1.000
_cell.length_c   1.000
_cell.angle_alpha   90.00
_cell.angle_beta   90.00
_cell.angle_gamma   90.00
#
_symmetry.space_group_name_H-M   'P 1'
#
loop_
_entity.id
_entity.type
_entity.pdbx_description
1 polymer ?
#
loop_
_entity_poly.entity_id
_entity_poly.type
_entity_poly.pdbx_seq_one_letter_code
_entity_poly.pdbx_strand_id
1 'polypeptide(L)'
;MGILENIAGPLAQEISQRSTGVVVAAGVAAFIVLSVVLNVLNQVLFANPNEPPVVFHWLPVIGSTITYGMDPYKFFFDCRAKYGDIFTFILLGKKTTVYLGRKGSDFILNGKLKDVNAEEIYT
;
A
#
# COMPACT_ATOMS: atom_id res chain seq x y z
N MET A 1 -26.57 29.03 1.93
CA MET A 1 -27.03 27.78 2.55
C MET A 1 -26.29 26.65 1.89
N GLY A 2 -25.20 26.22 2.52
CA GLY A 2 -24.18 25.39 1.89
C GLY A 2 -24.49 23.90 1.99
N ILE A 3 -23.99 23.12 1.03
CA ILE A 3 -24.09 21.66 1.01
C ILE A 3 -23.57 21.05 2.33
N LEU A 4 -22.57 21.69 2.93
CA LEU A 4 -22.02 21.30 4.23
C LEU A 4 -23.02 21.43 5.38
N GLU A 5 -23.86 22.47 5.41
CA GLU A 5 -24.87 22.65 6.47
C GLU A 5 -25.97 21.57 6.37
N ASN A 6 -26.38 21.25 5.15
CA ASN A 6 -27.41 20.22 4.89
C ASN A 6 -26.95 18.81 5.26
N ILE A 7 -25.64 18.55 5.32
CA ILE A 7 -25.06 17.26 5.70
C ILE A 7 -24.68 17.25 7.19
N ALA A 8 -24.07 18.34 7.68
CA ALA A 8 -23.57 18.43 9.04
C ALA A 8 -24.68 18.47 10.09
N GLY A 9 -25.80 19.15 9.81
CA GLY A 9 -26.93 19.25 10.75
C GLY A 9 -27.53 17.88 11.11
N PRO A 10 -28.01 17.10 10.12
CA PRO A 10 -28.60 15.77 10.36
C PRO A 10 -27.60 14.79 10.99
N LEU A 11 -26.33 14.83 10.58
CA LEU A 11 -25.29 13.98 11.15
C LEU A 11 -25.00 14.31 12.61
N ALA A 12 -24.94 15.58 12.99
CA ALA A 12 -24.72 15.99 14.37
C ALA A 12 -25.85 15.52 15.29
N GLN A 13 -27.10 15.53 14.79
CA GLN A 13 -28.27 15.05 15.52
C GLN A 13 -28.22 13.53 15.74
N GLU A 14 -27.88 12.75 14.71
CA GLU A 14 -27.71 11.29 14.80
C GLU A 14 -26.54 10.90 15.71
N ILE A 15 -25.41 11.62 15.65
CA ILE A 15 -24.24 11.40 16.51
C ILE A 15 -24.60 11.67 17.98
N SER A 16 -25.36 12.73 18.26
CA SER A 16 -25.76 13.09 19.61
C SER A 16 -26.76 12.12 20.25
N GLN A 17 -27.51 11.35 19.45
CA GLN A 17 -28.46 10.35 19.96
C GLN A 17 -27.83 8.97 20.22
N ARG A 18 -26.64 8.70 19.65
CA ARG A 18 -25.93 7.42 19.79
C ARG A 18 -25.02 7.43 21.02
N SER A 19 -24.73 6.25 21.56
CA SER A 19 -23.75 6.13 22.64
C SER A 19 -22.34 6.45 22.13
N THR A 20 -21.50 7.01 23.00
CA THR A 20 -20.12 7.40 22.66
C THR A 20 -19.31 6.25 22.06
N GLY A 21 -19.50 5.02 22.57
CA GLY A 21 -18.81 3.83 22.04
C GLY A 21 -19.16 3.52 20.59
N VAL A 22 -20.43 3.71 20.19
CA VAL A 22 -20.86 3.50 18.80
C VAL A 22 -20.28 4.57 17.88
N VAL A 23 -20.23 5.83 18.33
CA VAL A 23 -19.65 6.94 17.55
C VAL A 23 -18.16 6.72 17.33
N VAL A 24 -17.42 6.32 18.37
CA VAL A 24 -15.98 6.01 18.25
C VAL A 24 -15.75 4.84 17.30
N ALA A 25 -16.50 3.74 17.45
CA ALA A 25 -16.36 2.57 16.57
C ALA A 25 -16.66 2.91 15.10
N ALA A 26 -17.73 3.67 14.85
CA ALA A 26 -18.08 4.14 13.52
C ALA A 26 -17.01 5.08 12.92
N GLY A 27 -16.45 5.97 13.73
CA GLY A 27 -15.35 6.85 13.33
C GLY A 27 -14.09 6.08 12.94
N VAL A 28 -13.70 5.07 13.72
CA VAL A 28 -12.56 4.19 13.41
C VAL A 28 -12.82 3.41 12.12
N ALA A 29 -14.01 2.83 11.95
CA ALA A 29 -14.37 2.10 10.74
C ALA A 29 -14.34 3.01 9.50
N ALA A 30 -14.90 4.21 9.59
CA ALA A 30 -14.89 5.20 8.52
C ALA A 30 -13.45 5.61 8.16
N PHE A 31 -12.58 5.81 9.15
CA PHE A 31 -11.16 6.12 8.93
C PHE A 31 -10.42 5.00 8.19
N ILE A 32 -10.64 3.74 8.57
CA ILE A 32 -10.03 2.58 7.90
C ILE A 32 -10.50 2.49 6.44
N VAL A 33 -11.81 2.60 6.23
CA VAL A 33 -12.40 2.55 4.88
C VAL A 33 -11.86 3.68 4.01
N LEU A 34 -11.85 4.91 4.53
CA LEU A 34 -11.30 6.06 3.82
C LEU A 34 -9.83 5.87 3.47
N SER A 35 -9.03 5.33 4.40
CA SER A 35 -7.61 5.06 4.18
C SER A 35 -7.39 4.03 3.07
N VAL A 36 -8.19 2.95 3.03
CA VAL A 36 -8.13 1.92 1.98
C VAL A 36 -8.55 2.51 0.63
N VAL A 37 -9.64 3.29 0.59
CA VAL A 37 -10.13 3.92 -0.64
C VAL A 37 -9.08 4.87 -1.22
N LEU A 38 -8.52 5.76 -0.39
CA LEU A 38 -7.47 6.68 -0.82
C LEU A 38 -6.21 5.93 -1.31
N ASN A 39 -5.83 4.84 -0.64
CA ASN A 39 -4.70 4.01 -1.05
C ASN A 39 -4.93 3.35 -2.42
N VAL A 40 -6.12 2.80 -2.66
CA VAL A 40 -6.48 2.16 -3.94
C VAL A 40 -6.57 3.21 -5.06
N LEU A 41 -7.21 4.36 -4.79
CA LEU A 41 -7.27 5.46 -5.76
C LEU A 41 -5.87 5.97 -6.12
N ASN A 42 -4.97 6.07 -5.14
CA ASN A 42 -3.60 6.49 -5.38
C ASN A 42 -2.85 5.52 -6.31
N GLN A 43 -2.99 4.21 -6.07
CA GLN A 43 -2.37 3.17 -6.91
C GLN A 43 -2.89 3.18 -8.36
N VAL A 44 -4.17 3.49 -8.57
CA VAL A 44 -4.80 3.45 -9.91
C VAL A 44 -4.62 4.77 -10.67
N LEU A 45 -4.77 5.92 -10.00
CA LEU A 45 -4.78 7.23 -10.65
C LEU A 45 -3.38 7.82 -10.85
N PHE A 46 -2.42 7.50 -9.98
CA PHE A 46 -1.07 8.07 -10.02
C PHE A 46 0.01 7.04 -10.38
N ALA A 47 -0.33 6.07 -11.22
CA ALA A 47 0.64 5.11 -11.75
C ALA A 47 1.66 5.82 -12.66
N ASN A 48 2.94 5.80 -12.26
CA ASN A 48 4.04 6.38 -13.02
C ASN A 48 4.55 5.38 -14.08
N PRO A 49 4.51 5.69 -15.38
CA PRO A 49 5.01 4.78 -16.43
C PRO A 49 6.52 4.51 -16.36
N ASN A 50 7.30 5.37 -15.67
CA ASN A 50 8.74 5.22 -15.53
C ASN A 50 9.15 4.39 -14.30
N GLU A 51 8.19 3.99 -13.46
CA GLU A 51 8.43 3.14 -12.29
C GLU A 51 8.01 1.70 -12.60
N PRO A 52 8.65 0.70 -11.97
CA PRO A 52 8.17 -0.67 -12.03
C PRO A 52 6.73 -0.80 -11.52
N PRO A 53 5.94 -1.73 -12.08
CA PRO A 53 4.55 -1.93 -11.68
C PRO A 53 4.44 -2.27 -10.19
N VAL A 54 3.53 -1.59 -9.49
CA VAL A 54 3.26 -1.83 -8.08
C VAL A 54 2.25 -2.97 -7.93
N VAL A 55 2.57 -3.96 -7.11
CA VAL A 55 1.67 -5.05 -6.74
C VAL A 55 0.48 -4.47 -5.98
N PHE A 56 -0.71 -4.67 -6.53
CA PHE A 56 -1.95 -4.20 -5.94
C PHE A 56 -2.13 -4.70 -4.50
N HIS A 57 -2.46 -3.78 -3.59
CA HIS A 57 -2.70 -4.09 -2.19
C HIS A 57 -3.81 -3.21 -1.61
N TRP A 58 -4.60 -3.79 -0.71
CA TRP A 58 -5.73 -3.10 -0.08
C TRP A 58 -5.28 -2.23 1.10
N LEU A 59 -4.59 -2.84 2.06
CA LEU A 59 -4.25 -2.18 3.31
C LEU A 59 -3.01 -1.30 3.13
N PRO A 60 -3.10 0.00 3.48
CA PRO A 60 -1.91 0.85 3.51
C PRO A 60 -0.91 0.30 4.55
N VAL A 61 0.38 0.52 4.31
CA VAL A 61 1.51 0.05 5.15
C VAL A 61 1.73 -1.47 5.14
N ILE A 62 0.72 -2.28 5.44
CA ILE A 62 0.87 -3.76 5.45
C ILE A 62 1.13 -4.27 4.03
N GLY A 63 0.44 -3.73 3.03
CA GLY A 63 0.73 -4.06 1.64
C GLY A 63 0.57 -5.55 1.32
N SER A 64 1.60 -6.13 0.71
CA SER A 64 1.68 -7.57 0.40
C SER A 64 2.52 -8.37 1.41
N THR A 65 2.85 -7.77 2.56
CA THR A 65 3.75 -8.34 3.56
C THR A 65 3.28 -9.70 4.07
N ILE A 66 1.98 -9.87 4.28
CA ILE A 66 1.41 -11.13 4.81
C ILE A 66 1.65 -12.27 3.83
N THR A 67 1.27 -12.11 2.56
CA THR A 67 1.44 -13.14 1.53
C THR A 67 2.92 -13.45 1.29
N TYR A 68 3.76 -12.41 1.24
CA TYR A 68 5.20 -12.56 1.15
C TYR A 68 5.79 -13.32 2.34
N GLY A 69 5.36 -13.00 3.57
CA GLY A 69 5.87 -13.64 4.79
C GLY A 69 5.41 -15.08 4.98
N MET A 70 4.26 -15.46 4.41
CA MET A 70 3.75 -16.83 4.46
C MET A 70 4.44 -17.76 3.45
N ASP A 71 4.54 -17.33 2.19
CA ASP A 71 5.20 -18.11 1.13
C ASP A 71 5.83 -17.15 0.10
N PRO A 72 7.10 -16.76 0.30
CA PRO A 72 7.75 -15.76 -0.53
C PRO A 72 7.98 -16.24 -1.95
N TYR A 73 8.26 -17.54 -2.15
CA TYR A 73 8.51 -18.08 -3.49
C TYR A 73 7.22 -18.08 -4.31
N LYS A 74 6.13 -18.59 -3.74
CA LYS A 74 4.83 -18.54 -4.41
C LYS A 74 4.44 -17.10 -4.74
N PHE A 75 4.61 -16.17 -3.80
CA PHE A 75 4.35 -14.76 -4.03
C PHE A 75 5.16 -14.21 -5.21
N PHE A 76 6.47 -14.48 -5.27
CA PHE A 76 7.30 -14.02 -6.38
C PHE A 76 6.94 -14.66 -7.72
N PHE A 77 6.58 -15.94 -7.75
CA PHE A 77 6.13 -16.59 -8.99
C PHE A 77 4.79 -16.02 -9.48
N ASP A 78 3.84 -15.82 -8.58
CA ASP A 78 2.53 -15.24 -8.90
C ASP A 78 2.68 -13.78 -9.38
N CYS A 79 3.57 -13.00 -8.75
CA CYS A 79 3.91 -11.64 -9.20
C CYS A 79 4.62 -11.64 -10.54
N ARG A 80 5.58 -12.55 -10.75
CA ARG A 80 6.32 -12.67 -12.00
C ARG A 80 5.41 -12.98 -13.18
N ALA A 81 4.44 -13.87 -12.97
CA ALA A 81 3.46 -14.22 -13.99
C ALA A 81 2.60 -13.00 -14.41
N LYS A 82 2.32 -12.08 -13.47
CA LYS A 82 1.44 -10.92 -13.70
C LYS A 82 2.18 -9.65 -14.16
N TYR A 83 3.38 -9.41 -13.64
CA TYR A 83 4.10 -8.14 -13.78
C TYR A 83 5.46 -8.29 -14.46
N GLY A 84 5.90 -9.53 -14.74
CA GLY A 84 7.22 -9.82 -15.32
C GLY A 84 8.34 -9.87 -14.28
N ASP A 85 9.59 -9.75 -14.73
CA ASP A 85 10.76 -9.95 -13.88
C ASP A 85 11.03 -8.79 -12.92
N ILE A 86 10.40 -7.62 -13.11
CA ILE A 86 10.61 -6.41 -12.29
C ILE A 86 9.26 -5.88 -11.80
N PHE A 87 9.10 -5.80 -10.48
CA PHE A 87 7.88 -5.27 -9.85
C PHE A 87 8.18 -4.72 -8.47
N THR A 88 7.32 -3.83 -7.98
CA THR A 88 7.44 -3.21 -6.65
C THR A 88 6.32 -3.69 -5.76
N PHE A 89 6.60 -4.06 -4.52
CA PHE A 89 5.56 -4.34 -3.53
C PHE A 89 5.85 -3.61 -2.22
N ILE A 90 4.82 -3.42 -1.40
CA ILE A 90 4.97 -2.79 -0.09
C ILE A 90 5.26 -3.86 0.96
N LEU A 91 6.41 -3.70 1.63
CA LEU A 91 6.85 -4.49 2.77
C LEU A 91 6.91 -3.58 4.01
N LEU A 92 5.94 -3.71 4.91
CA LEU A 92 5.84 -2.92 6.16
C LEU A 92 6.05 -1.41 5.94
N GLY A 93 5.37 -0.84 4.95
CA GLY A 93 5.41 0.58 4.61
C GLY A 93 6.58 1.00 3.72
N LYS A 94 7.58 0.15 3.51
CA LYS A 94 8.68 0.40 2.56
C LYS A 94 8.31 -0.13 1.17
N LYS A 95 8.60 0.65 0.12
CA LYS A 95 8.51 0.20 -1.28
C LYS A 95 9.73 -0.66 -1.60
N THR A 96 9.51 -1.93 -1.88
CA THR A 96 10.57 -2.89 -2.22
C THR A 96 10.44 -3.32 -3.68
N THR A 97 11.40 -2.92 -4.50
CA THR A 97 11.48 -3.31 -5.91
C THR A 97 12.25 -4.62 -6.03
N VAL A 98 11.62 -5.62 -6.63
CA VAL A 98 12.19 -6.94 -6.89
C VAL A 98 12.64 -7.00 -8.35
N TYR A 99 13.82 -7.56 -8.58
CA TYR A 99 14.31 -7.89 -9.92
C TYR A 99 14.75 -9.36 -9.94
N LEU A 100 13.96 -10.20 -10.60
CA LEU A 100 14.18 -11.64 -10.69
C LEU A 100 15.15 -12.03 -11.82
N GLY A 101 15.83 -13.15 -11.64
CA GLY A 101 16.71 -13.76 -12.64
C GLY A 101 18.13 -13.18 -12.68
N ARG A 102 18.95 -13.69 -13.61
CA ARG A 102 20.39 -13.37 -13.69
C ARG A 102 20.67 -11.87 -13.87
N LYS A 103 19.82 -11.17 -14.65
CA LYS A 103 19.95 -9.72 -14.84
C LYS A 103 19.68 -8.94 -13.55
N GLY A 104 18.73 -9.39 -12.74
CA GLY A 104 18.44 -8.79 -11.45
C GLY A 104 19.58 -9.00 -10.45
N SER A 105 20.16 -10.21 -10.42
CA SER A 105 21.34 -10.49 -9.61
C SER A 105 22.52 -9.59 -10.00
N ASP A 106 22.79 -9.45 -11.30
CA ASP A 106 23.85 -8.56 -11.80
C ASP A 106 23.58 -7.09 -11.42
N PHE A 107 22.33 -6.63 -11.60
CA PHE A 107 21.92 -5.26 -11.27
C PHE A 107 22.10 -4.92 -9.78
N ILE A 108 21.69 -5.81 -8.88
CA ILE A 108 21.73 -5.57 -7.43
C ILE A 108 23.15 -5.78 -6.87
N LEU A 109 23.84 -6.85 -7.29
CA LEU A 109 25.13 -7.22 -6.72
C LEU A 109 26.31 -6.44 -7.32
N ASN A 110 26.22 -6.00 -8.58
CA ASN A 110 27.22 -5.17 -9.24
C ASN A 110 26.82 -3.69 -9.32
N GLY A 111 25.83 -3.27 -8.53
CA GLY A 111 25.46 -1.87 -8.37
C GLY A 111 26.63 -1.03 -7.85
N LYS A 112 26.73 0.23 -8.28
CA LYS A 112 27.74 1.16 -7.75
C LYS A 112 27.38 1.51 -6.31
N LEU A 113 28.37 1.63 -5.42
CA LEU A 113 28.15 1.96 -4.00
C LEU A 113 27.38 3.28 -3.75
N LYS A 114 27.38 4.19 -4.73
CA LYS A 114 26.58 5.43 -4.67
C LYS A 114 25.08 5.22 -4.99
N ASP A 115 24.74 4.09 -5.60
CA ASP A 115 23.40 3.76 -6.10
C ASP A 115 22.74 2.64 -5.26
N VAL A 116 23.53 1.83 -4.52
CA VAL A 116 23.04 0.74 -3.65
C VAL A 116 23.74 0.74 -2.29
N ASN A 117 22.98 0.53 -1.21
CA ASN A 117 23.50 0.39 0.16
C ASN A 117 22.75 -0.73 0.91
N ALA A 118 23.49 -1.69 1.46
CA ALA A 118 22.92 -2.78 2.23
C ALA A 118 22.56 -2.38 3.68
N GLU A 119 23.26 -1.40 4.27
CA GLU A 119 23.06 -0.96 5.66
C GLU A 119 21.68 -0.34 5.88
N GLU A 120 21.13 0.35 4.88
CA GLU A 120 19.80 0.98 4.92
C GLU A 120 18.65 -0.02 5.14
N ILE A 121 18.88 -1.29 4.84
CA ILE A 121 17.89 -2.35 5.05
C ILE A 121 17.87 -2.83 6.51
N TYR A 122 18.99 -2.67 7.23
CA TYR A 122 19.14 -3.12 8.62
C TYR A 122 18.91 -2.01 9.66
N THR A 123 18.59 -0.79 9.20
CA THR A 123 18.34 0.40 10.03
C THR A 123 16.87 0.80 9.98
#